data_AF-A0A2G9M6P4-F1
#
_entry.id   AF-A0A2G9M6P4-F1
#
_cell.length_a   1.000
_cell.length_b   1.000
_cell.length_c   1.000
_cell.angle_alpha   90.00
_cell.angle_beta   90.00
_cell.angle_gamma   90.00
#
_symmetry.space_group_name_H-M   'P 1'
#
loop_
_entity.id
_entity.type
_entity.pdbx_description
1 polymer ?
#
loop_
_entity_poly.entity_id
_entity_poly.type
_entity_poly.pdbx_seq_one_letter_code
_entity_poly.pdbx_strand_id
1 'polypeptide(L)'
;MTLREPESMEECVYFTNRAIDNGHAKAWVFREKCPKCKKGMMSKPFDEKAGKFKTRATEYVCPECKHSVEKEEYEGTLTANIAYTCPHCKHKGETQIPYKRKTFKGVPSLIFECSSCKEKVGVTKKMKEAKGKKSKAPIDLDDE
;
A
#
# COMPACT_ATOMS: atom_id res chain seq x y z
N MET A 1 -3.93 -17.52 12.45
CA MET A 1 -5.15 -17.39 11.63
C MET A 1 -4.68 -16.97 10.26
N THR A 2 -4.90 -17.78 9.24
CA THR A 2 -4.41 -17.50 7.89
C THR A 2 -5.24 -16.39 7.26
N LEU A 3 -4.61 -15.28 6.90
CA LEU A 3 -5.23 -14.17 6.19
C LEU A 3 -5.70 -14.63 4.82
N ARG A 4 -6.97 -14.35 4.49
CA ARG A 4 -7.52 -14.63 3.15
C ARG A 4 -6.70 -13.86 2.12
N GLU A 5 -6.12 -14.59 1.17
CA GLU A 5 -5.48 -14.01 -0.01
C GLU A 5 -6.54 -13.60 -1.04
N PRO A 6 -6.34 -12.49 -1.78
CA PRO A 6 -7.26 -12.07 -2.82
C PRO A 6 -7.16 -13.01 -4.02
N GLU A 7 -8.31 -13.36 -4.62
CA GLU A 7 -8.36 -14.21 -5.81
C GLU A 7 -8.13 -13.38 -7.08
N SER A 8 -8.56 -12.11 -7.06
CA SER A 8 -8.31 -11.13 -8.12
C SER A 8 -7.78 -9.79 -7.59
N MET A 9 -6.98 -9.11 -8.42
CA MET A 9 -6.58 -7.71 -8.17
C MET A 9 -7.79 -6.76 -8.16
N GLU A 10 -8.90 -7.16 -8.75
CA GLU A 10 -10.14 -6.39 -8.76
C GLU A 10 -10.80 -6.31 -7.39
N GLU A 11 -10.52 -7.25 -6.49
CA GLU A 11 -11.00 -7.21 -5.12
C GLU A 11 -10.12 -6.31 -4.23
N CYS A 12 -8.95 -5.90 -4.73
CA CYS A 12 -7.99 -5.12 -3.98
C CYS A 12 -8.02 -3.63 -4.36
N VAL A 13 -7.83 -2.78 -3.36
CA VAL A 13 -7.47 -1.35 -3.53
C VAL A 13 -5.95 -1.23 -3.72
N TYR A 14 -5.21 -2.05 -2.98
CA TYR A 14 -3.76 -2.05 -2.96
C TYR A 14 -3.28 -3.49 -2.92
N PHE A 15 -2.29 -3.80 -3.75
CA PHE A 15 -1.60 -5.06 -3.75
C PHE A 15 -0.12 -4.80 -4.04
N THR A 16 0.77 -5.46 -3.31
CA THR A 16 2.20 -5.48 -3.56
C THR A 16 2.76 -6.82 -3.12
N ASN A 17 3.71 -7.36 -3.88
CA ASN A 17 4.37 -8.61 -3.59
C ASN A 17 5.85 -8.47 -3.95
N ARG A 18 6.75 -8.47 -2.96
CA ARG A 18 8.16 -8.17 -3.20
C ARG A 18 9.11 -8.73 -2.16
N ALA A 19 10.36 -8.91 -2.57
CA ALA A 19 11.48 -9.06 -1.66
C ALA A 19 11.76 -7.76 -0.89
N ILE A 20 12.10 -7.89 0.39
CA ILE A 20 12.58 -6.81 1.27
C ILE A 20 13.92 -7.29 1.82
N ASP A 21 15.05 -6.79 1.31
CA ASP A 21 16.38 -7.25 1.69
C ASP A 21 16.48 -8.80 1.59
N ASN A 22 16.78 -9.50 2.69
CA ASN A 22 16.82 -10.97 2.79
C ASN A 22 15.46 -11.62 3.11
N GLY A 23 14.40 -10.84 3.07
CA GLY A 23 13.03 -11.24 3.38
C GLY A 23 12.09 -11.03 2.20
N HIS A 24 10.80 -11.24 2.45
CA HIS A 24 9.76 -11.13 1.45
C HIS A 24 8.48 -10.61 2.10
N ALA A 25 7.74 -9.73 1.44
CA ALA A 25 6.45 -9.27 1.94
C ALA A 25 5.43 -9.18 0.80
N LYS A 26 4.28 -9.78 1.06
CA LYS A 26 3.06 -9.67 0.28
C LYS A 26 2.08 -8.86 1.12
N ALA A 27 1.63 -7.72 0.60
CA ALA A 27 0.64 -6.89 1.27
C ALA A 27 -0.53 -6.57 0.34
N TRP A 28 -1.75 -6.75 0.84
CA TRP A 28 -2.98 -6.53 0.10
C TRP A 28 -4.05 -5.86 0.97
N VAL A 29 -4.86 -5.02 0.34
CA VAL A 29 -5.94 -4.27 0.97
C VAL A 29 -7.19 -4.54 0.16
N PHE A 30 -8.20 -5.13 0.79
CA PHE A 30 -9.48 -5.40 0.15
C PHE A 30 -10.27 -4.11 -0.10
N ARG A 31 -11.10 -4.09 -1.15
CA ARG A 31 -12.09 -3.04 -1.34
C ARG A 31 -13.18 -3.16 -0.29
N GLU A 32 -13.53 -2.04 0.31
CA GLU A 32 -14.69 -2.00 1.18
C GLU A 32 -15.98 -1.86 0.37
N LYS A 33 -17.02 -2.50 0.89
CA LYS A 33 -18.38 -2.29 0.41
C LYS A 33 -18.77 -0.84 0.71
N CYS A 34 -19.53 -0.22 -0.18
CA CYS A 34 -20.01 1.14 0.05
C CYS A 34 -20.73 1.25 1.40
N PRO A 35 -20.38 2.22 2.26
CA PRO A 35 -21.00 2.37 3.58
C PRO A 35 -22.50 2.65 3.49
N LYS A 36 -22.94 3.26 2.38
CA LYS A 36 -24.33 3.67 2.16
C LYS A 36 -25.21 2.54 1.62
N CYS A 37 -24.79 1.86 0.56
CA CYS A 37 -25.62 0.84 -0.09
C CYS A 37 -25.22 -0.61 0.23
N LYS A 38 -23.99 -0.85 0.71
CA LYS A 38 -23.40 -2.18 0.99
C LYS A 38 -23.46 -3.19 -0.17
N LYS A 39 -23.90 -2.78 -1.36
CA LYS A 39 -24.03 -3.59 -2.57
C LYS A 39 -22.81 -3.43 -3.48
N GLY A 40 -22.44 -2.18 -3.79
CA GLY A 40 -21.31 -1.87 -4.66
C GLY A 40 -19.98 -1.84 -3.91
N MET A 41 -18.91 -2.27 -4.57
CA MET A 41 -17.54 -2.03 -4.11
C MET A 41 -17.13 -0.59 -4.42
N MET A 42 -16.48 0.09 -3.48
CA MET A 42 -15.96 1.43 -3.76
C MET A 42 -14.77 1.37 -4.71
N SER A 43 -14.85 2.17 -5.77
CA SER A 43 -13.84 2.27 -6.81
C SER A 43 -13.50 3.73 -7.06
N LYS A 44 -12.40 3.99 -7.76
CA LYS A 44 -12.12 5.35 -8.24
C LYS A 44 -13.23 5.79 -9.20
N PRO A 45 -13.48 7.10 -9.35
CA PRO A 45 -14.42 7.60 -10.34
C PRO A 45 -14.02 7.09 -11.73
N PHE A 46 -14.96 6.41 -12.36
CA PHE A 46 -14.86 5.94 -13.73
C PHE A 46 -15.26 7.08 -14.66
N ASP A 47 -14.39 7.44 -15.58
CA ASP A 47 -14.68 8.46 -16.58
C ASP A 47 -15.22 7.76 -17.83
N GLU A 48 -16.54 7.79 -18.02
CA GLU A 48 -17.21 7.11 -19.14
C GLU A 48 -16.73 7.64 -20.51
N LYS A 49 -16.31 8.92 -20.57
CA LYS A 49 -15.77 9.51 -21.79
C LYS A 49 -14.37 8.97 -22.12
N ALA A 50 -13.56 8.68 -21.10
CA ALA A 50 -12.21 8.15 -21.28
C ALA A 50 -12.14 6.61 -21.25
N GLY A 51 -13.24 5.94 -20.88
CA GLY A 51 -13.30 4.48 -20.66
C GLY A 51 -12.32 4.00 -19.58
N LYS A 52 -11.87 4.89 -18.69
CA LYS A 52 -10.77 4.62 -17.75
C LYS A 52 -11.09 5.23 -16.38
N PHE A 53 -10.64 4.54 -15.34
CA PHE A 53 -10.66 5.07 -13.99
C PHE A 53 -9.69 6.24 -13.83
N LYS A 54 -10.12 7.34 -13.20
CA LYS A 54 -9.24 8.47 -12.89
C LYS A 54 -8.13 8.03 -11.94
N THR A 55 -6.91 7.91 -12.46
CA THR A 55 -5.76 7.41 -11.69
C THR A 55 -5.41 8.30 -10.49
N ARG A 56 -5.61 9.62 -10.62
CA ARG A 56 -5.35 10.67 -9.62
C ARG A 56 -6.62 11.20 -8.93
N ALA A 57 -7.66 10.39 -8.80
CA ALA A 57 -8.85 10.80 -8.04
C ALA A 57 -8.52 11.02 -6.55
N THR A 58 -9.04 12.11 -6.00
CA THR A 58 -9.02 12.45 -4.56
C THR A 58 -10.18 11.83 -3.80
N GLU A 59 -11.13 11.22 -4.51
CA GLU A 59 -12.34 10.60 -3.97
C GLU A 59 -12.56 9.20 -4.56
N TYR A 60 -13.26 8.35 -3.81
CA TYR A 60 -13.77 7.06 -4.25
C TYR A 60 -15.28 7.15 -4.42
N VAL A 61 -15.80 6.64 -5.53
CA VAL A 61 -17.22 6.69 -5.88
C VAL A 61 -17.78 5.28 -5.96
N CYS A 62 -18.91 5.05 -5.32
CA CYS A 62 -19.66 3.81 -5.48
C CYS A 62 -20.39 3.78 -6.83
N PRO A 63 -20.22 2.75 -7.66
CA PRO A 63 -20.91 2.64 -8.95
C PRO A 63 -22.44 2.50 -8.81
N GLU A 64 -22.91 1.86 -7.73
CA GLU A 64 -24.33 1.56 -7.53
C GLU A 64 -25.15 2.78 -7.06
N CYS A 65 -24.64 3.50 -6.07
CA CYS A 65 -25.39 4.59 -5.41
C CYS A 65 -24.77 5.97 -5.61
N LYS A 66 -23.69 6.08 -6.40
CA LYS A 66 -22.94 7.31 -6.69
C LYS A 66 -22.45 8.06 -5.45
N HIS A 67 -22.38 7.39 -4.31
CA HIS A 67 -21.84 7.98 -3.09
C HIS A 67 -20.32 8.15 -3.24
N SER A 68 -19.84 9.38 -3.11
CA SER A 68 -18.43 9.72 -3.05
C SER A 68 -17.95 9.80 -1.59
N VAL A 69 -16.73 9.35 -1.35
CA VAL A 69 -16.01 9.46 -0.08
C VAL A 69 -14.60 9.93 -0.37
N GLU A 70 -14.07 10.80 0.47
CA GLU A 70 -12.70 11.29 0.31
C GLU A 70 -11.69 10.17 0.47
N LYS A 71 -10.60 10.26 -0.30
CA LYS A 71 -9.52 9.25 -0.29
C LYS A 71 -8.92 9.08 1.09
N GLU A 72 -8.76 10.14 1.87
CA GLU A 72 -8.13 10.05 3.19
C GLU A 72 -9.03 9.33 4.20
N GLU A 73 -10.33 9.63 4.18
CA GLU A 73 -11.32 8.95 5.02
C GLU A 73 -11.45 7.48 4.63
N TYR A 74 -11.60 7.20 3.33
CA TYR A 74 -11.71 5.83 2.83
C TYR A 74 -10.42 5.03 3.05
N GLU A 75 -9.24 5.57 2.73
CA GLU A 75 -7.98 4.87 3.01
C GLU A 75 -7.75 4.67 4.53
N GLY A 76 -8.38 5.49 5.38
CA GLY A 76 -8.35 5.36 6.84
C GLY A 76 -9.20 4.22 7.41
N THR A 77 -10.30 3.83 6.75
CA THR A 77 -11.13 2.68 7.15
C THR A 77 -10.54 1.34 6.68
N LEU A 78 -9.71 1.39 5.63
CA LEU A 78 -9.10 0.20 5.04
C LEU A 78 -8.07 -0.47 5.95
N THR A 79 -8.09 -1.80 5.97
CA THR A 79 -7.09 -2.63 6.64
C THR A 79 -6.17 -3.31 5.63
N ALA A 80 -4.86 -3.16 5.83
CA ALA A 80 -3.83 -3.82 5.05
C ALA A 80 -3.42 -5.14 5.70
N ASN A 81 -3.61 -6.23 4.95
CA ASN A 81 -3.15 -7.57 5.28
C ASN A 81 -1.72 -7.73 4.76
N ILE A 82 -0.81 -8.22 5.60
CA ILE A 82 0.60 -8.37 5.27
C ILE A 82 1.04 -9.77 5.66
N ALA A 83 1.38 -10.60 4.67
CA ALA A 83 2.13 -11.83 4.87
C ALA A 83 3.61 -11.56 4.57
N TYR A 84 4.49 -11.79 5.55
CA TYR A 84 5.90 -11.43 5.44
C TYR A 84 6.83 -12.53 5.94
N THR A 85 8.05 -12.49 5.43
CA THR A 85 9.23 -13.18 5.91
C THR A 85 10.19 -12.10 6.37
N CYS A 86 10.47 -12.05 7.67
CA CYS A 86 11.26 -11.00 8.27
C CYS A 86 12.70 -10.99 7.70
N PRO A 87 13.21 -9.86 7.19
CA PRO A 87 14.58 -9.81 6.68
C PRO A 87 15.65 -9.99 7.75
N HIS A 88 15.31 -9.77 9.03
CA HIS A 88 16.25 -9.82 10.15
C HIS A 88 16.34 -11.21 10.77
N CYS A 89 15.19 -11.81 11.13
CA CYS A 89 15.14 -13.11 11.81
C CYS A 89 14.63 -14.26 10.94
N LYS A 90 14.31 -14.02 9.65
CA LYS A 90 13.75 -15.00 8.71
C LYS A 90 12.41 -15.63 9.12
N HIS A 91 11.80 -15.14 10.20
CA HIS A 91 10.50 -15.60 10.66
C HIS A 91 9.41 -15.27 9.65
N LYS A 92 8.58 -16.27 9.33
CA LYS A 92 7.39 -16.10 8.50
C LYS A 92 6.21 -15.78 9.40
N GLY A 93 5.55 -14.67 9.14
CA GLY A 93 4.41 -14.21 9.92
C GLY A 93 3.41 -13.48 9.06
N GLU A 94 2.25 -13.23 9.66
CA GLU A 94 1.17 -12.48 9.07
C GLU A 94 0.67 -11.44 10.06
N THR A 95 0.33 -10.26 9.56
CA THR A 95 -0.13 -9.14 10.38
C THR A 95 -1.14 -8.30 9.63
N GLN A 96 -1.99 -7.62 10.39
CA GLN A 96 -2.96 -6.67 9.87
C GLN A 96 -2.68 -5.30 10.49
N ILE A 97 -2.57 -4.30 9.63
CA ILE A 97 -2.37 -2.91 10.06
C ILE A 97 -3.37 -2.01 9.34
N PRO A 98 -3.75 -0.86 9.91
CA PRO A 98 -4.49 0.16 9.16
C PRO A 98 -3.70 0.57 7.92
N TYR A 99 -4.38 0.81 6.79
CA TYR A 99 -3.77 1.17 5.51
C TYR A 99 -3.28 2.64 5.50
N LYS A 100 -2.31 2.94 6.37
CA LYS A 100 -1.68 4.25 6.48
C LYS A 100 -0.23 4.17 6.00
N ARG A 101 0.03 4.72 4.82
CA ARG A 101 1.39 4.82 4.28
C ARG A 101 2.14 5.93 5.00
N LYS A 102 3.28 5.59 5.57
CA LYS A 102 4.21 6.54 6.22
C LYS A 102 5.53 6.54 5.48
N THR A 103 6.28 7.63 5.56
CA THR A 103 7.62 7.68 4.97
C THR A 103 8.57 6.80 5.77
N PHE A 104 9.11 5.76 5.13
CA PHE A 104 10.12 4.87 5.70
C PHE A 104 11.32 4.84 4.77
N LYS A 105 12.51 5.16 5.29
CA LYS A 105 13.76 5.27 4.49
C LYS A 105 13.58 6.15 3.23
N GLY A 106 12.84 7.26 3.34
CA GLY A 106 12.59 8.21 2.24
C GLY A 106 11.55 7.76 1.20
N VAL A 107 10.85 6.62 1.42
CA VAL A 107 9.83 6.09 0.51
C VAL A 107 8.52 5.84 1.26
N PRO A 108 7.35 6.22 0.71
CA PRO A 108 6.06 5.90 1.32
C PRO A 108 5.85 4.39 1.36
N SER A 109 5.75 3.86 2.57
CA SER A 109 5.73 2.43 2.87
C SER A 109 4.66 2.10 3.92
N LEU A 110 4.17 0.87 3.88
CA LEU A 110 3.41 0.29 4.97
C LEU A 110 4.40 -0.21 6.03
N ILE A 111 4.38 0.40 7.21
CA ILE A 111 5.30 0.06 8.31
C ILE A 111 4.58 -0.88 9.26
N PHE A 112 5.16 -2.05 9.49
CA PHE A 112 4.68 -3.02 10.46
C PHE A 112 5.85 -3.54 11.31
N GLU A 113 5.54 -4.12 12.47
CA GLU A 113 6.53 -4.70 13.37
C GLU A 113 6.53 -6.22 13.25
N CYS A 114 7.72 -6.82 13.20
CA CYS A 114 7.83 -8.27 13.16
C CYS A 114 7.41 -8.88 14.51
N SER A 115 6.52 -9.88 14.48
CA SER A 115 6.00 -10.54 15.68
C SER A 115 7.08 -11.28 16.49
N SER A 116 8.19 -11.66 15.85
CA SER A 116 9.29 -12.39 16.49
C SER A 116 10.39 -11.47 17.00
N CYS A 117 10.99 -10.64 16.14
CA CYS A 117 12.12 -9.77 16.53
C CYS A 117 11.74 -8.32 16.85
N LYS A 118 10.46 -7.93 16.70
CA LYS A 118 9.93 -6.57 16.94
C LYS A 118 10.56 -5.46 16.09
N GLU A 119 11.36 -5.83 15.09
CA GLU A 119 11.96 -4.87 14.16
C GLU A 119 10.91 -4.32 13.19
N LYS A 120 11.05 -3.04 12.81
CA LYS A 120 10.15 -2.35 11.88
C LYS A 120 10.50 -2.67 10.43
N VAL A 121 9.53 -3.20 9.70
CA VAL A 121 9.67 -3.57 8.29
C VAL A 121 8.75 -2.68 7.44
N GLY A 122 9.30 -2.11 6.37
CA GLY A 122 8.58 -1.22 5.46
C GLY A 122 8.28 -1.89 4.12
N VAL A 123 6.99 -2.02 3.76
CA VAL A 123 6.55 -2.54 2.45
C VAL A 123 6.24 -1.41 1.48
N THR A 124 6.94 -1.35 0.34
CA THR A 124 6.78 -0.32 -0.70
C THR A 124 6.02 -0.84 -1.94
N LYS A 125 5.26 0.04 -2.63
CA LYS A 125 4.39 -0.33 -3.78
C LYS A 125 5.10 -0.48 -5.14
N LYS A 126 6.15 0.32 -5.42
CA LYS A 126 6.83 0.38 -6.73
C LYS A 126 8.35 0.57 -6.57
N MET A 127 9.10 0.39 -7.66
CA MET A 127 10.55 0.57 -7.87
C MET A 127 11.14 1.92 -7.40
N LYS A 128 10.97 2.27 -6.13
CA LYS A 128 11.99 3.07 -5.44
C LYS A 128 12.67 2.10 -4.51
N GLU A 129 13.81 1.59 -4.94
CA GLU A 129 14.81 1.13 -3.99
C GLU A 129 14.93 2.24 -2.94
N ALA A 130 14.83 1.87 -1.65
CA ALA A 130 15.26 2.78 -0.61
C ALA A 130 16.69 3.15 -1.00
N LYS A 131 16.97 4.43 -1.26
CA LYS A 131 18.31 4.86 -1.68
C LYS A 131 19.29 4.41 -0.61
N GLY A 132 19.96 3.28 -0.85
CA GLY A 132 21.19 2.95 -0.17
C GLY A 132 22.15 4.11 -0.38
N LYS A 133 22.86 4.49 0.68
CA LYS A 133 23.86 5.58 0.71
C LYS A 133 24.53 5.75 -0.65
N LYS A 134 24.22 6.84 -1.35
CA LYS A 134 25.18 7.37 -2.31
C LYS A 134 26.29 8.03 -1.50
N SER A 135 27.44 7.38 -1.53
CA SER A 135 28.75 7.93 -1.19
C SER A 135 28.88 9.36 -1.76
N LYS A 136 29.49 10.25 -0.96
CA LYS A 136 29.84 11.63 -1.32
C LYS A 136 30.49 11.71 -2.72
N ALA A 137 30.16 12.76 -3.46
CA ALA A 137 31.09 13.43 -4.35
C ALA A 137 31.02 14.94 -4.03
N PRO A 138 32.15 15.65 -3.90
CA PRO A 138 32.19 17.07 -3.54
C PRO A 138 31.59 17.94 -4.65
N ILE A 139 30.94 19.02 -4.22
CA ILE A 139 30.56 20.15 -5.06
C ILE A 139 31.84 20.97 -5.21
N ASP A 140 32.42 20.97 -6.40
CA ASP A 140 33.43 21.94 -6.80
C ASP A 140 32.69 23.23 -7.16
N LEU A 141 32.99 24.30 -6.44
CA LEU A 141 32.68 25.69 -6.76
C LEU A 141 33.75 26.20 -7.72
N ASP A 142 33.36 26.70 -8.89
CA ASP A 142 34.04 27.66 -9.80
C ASP A 142 33.20 27.61 -11.10
N ASP A 143 32.80 28.66 -11.82
CA ASP A 143 33.35 29.99 -12.12
C ASP A 143 32.23 30.83 -12.81
N GLU A 144 32.47 32.15 -12.96
CA GLU A 144 31.67 33.27 -13.52
C GLU A 144 30.74 34.08 -12.60
#